data_AF-L1P403-F1
#
_entry.id   AF-L1P403-F1
#
_cell.length_a   1.000
_cell.length_b   1.000
_cell.length_c   1.000
_cell.angle_alpha   90.00
_cell.angle_beta   90.00
_cell.angle_gamma   90.00
#
_symmetry.space_group_name_H-M   'P 1'
#
loop_
_entity.id
_entity.type
_entity.pdbx_description
1 polymer ?
#
loop_
_entity_poly.entity_id
_entity_poly.type
_entity_poly.pdbx_seq_one_letter_code
_entity_poly.pdbx_strand_id
1 'polypeptide(L)'
;MAKKIPVKNGIKIAVSIIVVLLVPSFIYLITDGDFGGIILFAMALFASFLVVVIFSIYYSFFYRWARILLGCLLGIVFLIILYNVFSQYKYRIVEWYANYTLPEEYKSYEDMDLVTAKAKSFYHKKGMTLKLVTRYLNLNDALFYNKANQLIYYRSSGSTFMRYDQDGRFIDSLNVSITGSQSFEPPVFLGEYWVDVYQDCYFSWAVDGDEYAQPIIPVYDSEDWNDDTRKMYFKEVQKTADYFMLTPIHSDEADAGHKLNRSDCNAKVVFFREKEWYYFYMNTPSNYGYEDFIAEKGKRSEEELFLRFKERATNERSTLKRRLIRPRYLSYDDYIYLDIATFQLKSSWWYSDEEQMKVEPTTFYWNKDESVENFSNFYIYQNNNVNYSLLKIEDGVYILK
;
A
#
# COMPACT_ATOMS: atom_id res chain seq x y z
N MET A 1 27.07 36.35 53.13
CA MET A 1 25.89 35.53 53.47
C MET A 1 24.67 36.09 52.75
N ALA A 2 24.03 35.31 51.86
CA ALA A 2 22.81 35.74 51.19
C ALA A 2 21.68 35.92 52.22
N LYS A 3 20.99 37.06 52.18
CA LYS A 3 19.90 37.39 53.10
C LYS A 3 18.71 36.44 52.82
N LYS A 4 18.21 35.76 53.84
CA LYS A 4 17.10 34.81 53.73
C LYS A 4 15.82 35.54 53.32
N ILE A 5 15.36 35.33 52.09
CA ILE A 5 14.05 35.84 51.65
C ILE A 5 12.96 35.03 52.37
N PRO A 6 11.96 35.68 53.00
CA PRO A 6 10.84 34.99 53.62
C PRO A 6 10.16 34.05 52.62
N VAL A 7 9.96 32.78 52.98
CA VAL A 7 9.34 31.76 52.10
C VAL A 7 8.02 32.24 51.52
N LYS A 8 7.19 32.92 52.31
CA LYS A 8 5.91 33.51 51.88
C LYS A 8 6.08 34.49 50.71
N ASN A 9 7.17 35.25 50.68
CA ASN A 9 7.45 36.20 49.60
C ASN A 9 8.00 35.46 48.38
N GLY A 10 8.88 34.47 48.57
CA GLY A 10 9.37 33.63 47.46
C GLY A 10 8.26 32.86 46.76
N ILE A 11 7.32 32.27 47.51
CA ILE A 11 6.16 31.56 46.95
C ILE A 11 5.29 32.52 46.15
N LYS A 12 5.00 33.71 46.68
CA LYS A 12 4.22 34.73 45.95
C LYS A 12 4.87 35.08 44.62
N ILE A 13 6.19 35.31 44.60
CA ILE A 13 6.92 35.64 43.37
C ILE A 13 6.84 34.49 42.36
N ALA A 14 7.13 33.25 42.80
CA ALA A 14 7.09 32.08 41.91
C ALA A 14 5.69 31.85 41.33
N VAL A 15 4.64 31.94 42.15
CA VAL A 15 3.25 31.80 41.72
C VAL A 15 2.86 32.91 40.75
N SER A 16 3.23 34.16 41.02
CA SER A 16 2.98 35.27 40.09
C SER A 16 3.60 35.05 38.72
N ILE A 17 4.85 34.57 38.67
CA ILE A 17 5.53 34.27 37.39
C ILE A 17 4.81 33.13 36.66
N ILE A 18 4.49 32.03 37.34
CA ILE A 18 3.80 30.87 36.75
C ILE A 18 2.42 31.28 36.19
N VAL A 19 1.65 32.08 36.93
CA VAL A 19 0.35 32.57 36.49
C VAL A 19 0.47 33.45 35.23
N VAL A 20 1.46 34.34 35.19
CA VAL A 20 1.72 35.19 34.02
C VAL A 20 2.15 34.39 32.79
N LEU A 21 2.81 33.25 32.97
CA LEU A 21 3.19 32.37 31.87
C LEU A 21 2.02 31.50 31.39
N LEU A 22 1.28 30.88 32.31
CA LEU A 22 0.26 29.88 31.97
C LEU A 22 -1.07 30.48 31.56
N VAL A 23 -1.53 31.58 32.18
CA VAL A 23 -2.88 32.12 31.89
C VAL A 23 -2.99 32.66 30.45
N PRO A 24 -2.06 33.49 29.95
CA PRO A 24 -2.14 33.99 28.57
C PRO A 24 -1.95 32.88 27.53
N SER A 25 -1.03 31.93 27.78
CA SER A 25 -0.79 30.81 26.87
C SER A 25 -1.95 29.83 26.82
N PHE A 26 -2.64 29.61 27.94
CA PHE A 26 -3.86 28.78 27.99
C PHE A 26 -5.05 29.46 27.30
N ILE A 27 -5.22 30.77 27.48
CA ILE A 27 -6.24 31.53 26.75
C ILE A 27 -5.99 31.41 25.25
N TYR A 28 -4.75 31.63 24.81
CA TYR A 28 -4.36 31.48 23.41
C TYR A 28 -4.63 30.08 22.85
N LEU A 29 -4.29 29.03 23.62
CA LEU A 29 -4.54 27.63 23.25
C LEU A 29 -6.03 27.35 23.02
N ILE A 30 -6.93 27.88 23.86
CA ILE A 30 -8.37 27.66 23.74
C ILE A 30 -8.99 28.49 22.61
N THR A 31 -8.44 29.68 22.32
CA THR A 31 -9.01 30.57 21.31
C THR A 31 -8.59 30.23 19.88
N ASP A 32 -7.33 29.85 19.64
CA ASP A 32 -6.82 29.57 18.28
C ASP A 32 -6.70 28.07 17.97
N GLY A 33 -6.54 27.19 18.98
CA GLY A 33 -6.57 25.72 18.83
C GLY A 33 -5.55 25.11 17.87
N ASP A 34 -4.64 25.90 17.30
CA ASP A 34 -3.68 25.49 16.29
C ASP A 34 -2.42 24.87 16.91
N PHE A 35 -1.56 24.34 16.03
CA PHE A 35 -0.29 23.75 16.45
C PHE A 35 0.64 24.75 17.16
N GLY A 36 0.54 26.04 16.82
CA GLY A 36 1.29 27.13 17.46
C GLY A 36 0.88 27.32 18.92
N GLY A 37 -0.42 27.29 19.21
CA GLY A 37 -0.97 27.37 20.56
C GLY A 37 -0.52 26.20 21.44
N ILE A 38 -0.51 24.98 20.91
CA ILE A 38 -0.01 23.79 21.61
C ILE A 38 1.46 23.96 22.00
N ILE A 39 2.30 24.42 21.05
CA ILE A 39 3.72 24.66 21.30
C ILE A 39 3.93 25.74 22.36
N LEU A 40 3.25 26.89 22.25
CA LEU A 40 3.40 27.99 23.19
C LEU A 40 2.98 27.61 24.61
N PHE A 41 1.90 26.85 24.75
CA PHE A 41 1.46 26.34 26.04
C PHE A 41 2.46 25.34 26.63
N ALA A 42 3.01 24.43 25.82
CA ALA A 42 4.06 23.51 26.24
C ALA A 42 5.33 24.25 26.71
N MET A 43 5.75 25.31 26.02
CA MET A 43 6.87 26.16 26.46
C MET A 43 6.58 26.85 27.80
N ALA A 44 5.36 27.35 28.00
CA ALA A 44 4.96 27.99 29.25
C ALA A 44 4.93 27.00 30.44
N LEU A 45 4.48 25.76 30.21
CA LEU A 45 4.56 24.68 31.19
C LEU A 45 6.02 24.37 31.56
N PHE A 46 6.91 24.28 30.56
CA PHE A 46 8.32 24.03 30.80
C PHE A 46 9.00 25.18 31.58
N ALA A 47 8.73 26.42 31.20
CA ALA A 47 9.23 27.59 31.93
C ALA A 47 8.72 27.63 33.37
N SER A 48 7.45 27.29 33.60
CA SER A 48 6.86 27.19 34.95
C SER A 48 7.54 26.10 35.79
N PHE A 49 7.85 24.96 35.19
CA PHE A 49 8.62 23.89 35.83
C PHE A 49 10.02 24.39 36.24
N LEU A 50 10.73 25.12 35.37
CA LEU A 50 12.04 25.69 35.71
C LEU A 50 11.98 26.67 36.89
N VAL A 51 10.93 27.50 36.98
CA VAL A 51 10.72 28.38 38.14
C VAL A 51 10.60 27.57 39.42
N VAL A 52 9.84 26.46 39.41
CA VAL A 52 9.71 25.56 40.57
C VAL A 52 11.04 24.90 40.93
N VAL A 53 11.84 24.47 39.95
CA VAL A 53 13.16 23.89 40.16
C VAL A 53 14.12 24.91 40.79
N ILE A 54 14.23 26.12 40.23
CA ILE A 54 15.11 27.19 40.75
C ILE A 54 14.69 27.58 42.17
N PHE A 55 13.39 27.73 42.40
CA PHE A 55 12.83 28.00 43.72
C PHE A 55 13.20 26.88 44.71
N SER A 56 13.06 25.62 44.31
CA SER A 56 13.39 24.47 45.14
C SER A 56 14.88 24.38 45.44
N ILE A 57 15.76 24.67 44.47
CA ILE A 57 17.22 24.75 44.66
C ILE A 57 17.56 25.81 45.71
N TYR A 58 17.05 27.04 45.58
CA TYR A 58 17.33 28.12 46.52
C TYR A 58 16.90 27.77 47.95
N TYR A 59 15.69 27.24 48.13
CA TYR A 59 15.16 26.91 49.45
C TYR A 59 15.68 25.57 50.01
N SER A 60 16.27 24.70 49.19
CA SER A 60 16.85 23.42 49.63
C SER A 60 17.94 23.58 50.68
N PHE A 61 18.71 24.68 50.62
CA PHE A 61 19.75 25.01 51.58
C PHE A 61 19.21 25.32 52.99
N PHE A 62 17.93 25.70 53.09
CA PHE A 62 17.34 26.18 54.34
C PHE A 62 16.22 25.28 54.87
N TYR A 63 15.60 24.45 54.02
CA TYR A 63 14.39 23.70 54.39
C TYR A 63 14.43 22.24 53.92
N ARG A 64 13.98 21.33 54.80
CA ARG A 64 13.89 19.89 54.51
C ARG A 64 12.85 19.57 53.43
N TRP A 65 11.69 20.23 53.44
CA TRP A 65 10.63 20.01 52.45
C TRP A 65 11.09 20.37 51.02
N ALA A 66 11.88 21.44 50.86
CA ALA A 66 12.41 21.85 49.56
C ALA A 66 13.43 20.85 49.01
N ARG A 67 14.21 20.18 49.87
CA ARG A 67 15.10 19.07 49.47
C ARG A 67 14.31 17.85 48.97
N ILE A 68 13.22 17.50 49.65
CA ILE A 68 12.34 16.40 49.22
C ILE A 68 11.71 16.73 47.87
N LEU A 69 11.17 17.96 47.72
CA LEU A 69 10.60 18.42 46.45
C LEU A 69 11.62 18.37 45.32
N LEU A 70 12.83 18.89 45.53
CA LEU A 70 13.92 18.82 44.54
C LEU A 70 14.28 17.37 44.19
N GLY A 71 14.35 16.48 45.18
CA GLY A 71 14.57 15.05 44.96
C GLY A 71 13.49 14.39 44.11
N CYS A 72 12.22 14.69 44.37
CA CYS A 72 11.10 14.21 43.55
C CYS A 72 11.18 14.74 42.11
N LEU A 73 11.47 16.03 41.91
CA LEU A 73 11.59 16.63 40.58
C LEU A 73 12.75 15.98 39.79
N LEU A 74 13.91 15.82 40.41
CA LEU A 74 15.06 15.16 39.79
C LEU A 74 14.79 13.67 39.53
N GLY A 75 14.05 12.99 40.41
CA GLY A 75 13.63 11.60 40.21
C GLY A 75 12.71 11.42 39.01
N ILE A 76 11.75 12.33 38.80
CA ILE A 76 10.89 12.31 37.61
C ILE A 76 11.71 12.55 36.34
N VAL A 77 12.61 13.55 36.35
CA VAL A 77 13.51 13.80 35.21
C VAL A 77 14.38 12.58 34.91
N PHE A 78 14.91 11.93 35.94
CA PHE A 78 15.68 10.70 35.81
C PHE A 78 14.85 9.56 35.22
N LEU A 79 13.59 9.37 35.65
CA LEU A 79 12.69 8.37 35.08
C LEU A 79 12.34 8.66 33.62
N ILE A 80 12.16 9.93 33.25
CA ILE A 80 11.94 10.34 31.85
C ILE A 80 13.18 10.04 31.00
N ILE A 81 14.38 10.37 31.50
CA ILE A 81 15.64 10.03 30.81
C ILE A 81 15.76 8.53 30.68
N LEU A 82 15.50 7.77 31.74
CA LEU A 82 15.55 6.31 31.74
C LEU A 82 14.55 5.74 30.72
N TYR A 83 13.32 6.23 30.69
CA TYR A 83 12.30 5.84 29.71
C TYR A 83 12.73 6.16 28.28
N ASN A 84 13.28 7.36 28.02
CA ASN A 84 13.74 7.73 26.68
C ASN A 84 14.94 6.90 26.24
N VAL A 85 15.91 6.66 27.13
CA VAL A 85 17.04 5.77 26.89
C VAL A 85 16.53 4.36 26.59
N PHE A 86 15.70 3.78 27.45
CA PHE A 86 15.13 2.45 27.21
C PHE A 86 14.29 2.40 25.94
N SER A 87 13.51 3.43 25.61
CA SER A 87 12.73 3.52 24.39
C SER A 87 13.62 3.55 23.14
N GLN A 88 14.69 4.36 23.16
CA GLN A 88 15.67 4.43 22.08
C GLN A 88 16.44 3.12 21.90
N TYR A 89 16.76 2.42 22.99
CA TYR A 89 17.48 1.15 22.94
C TYR A 89 16.58 -0.07 22.86
N LYS A 90 15.26 0.06 23.00
CA LYS A 90 14.31 -1.07 22.99
C LYS A 90 14.52 -1.92 21.73
N TYR A 91 14.48 -1.29 20.55
CA TYR A 91 14.67 -1.97 19.28
C TYR A 91 16.05 -2.62 19.18
N ARG A 92 17.12 -1.94 19.62
CA ARG A 92 18.48 -2.50 19.60
C ARG A 92 18.67 -3.68 20.56
N ILE A 93 18.02 -3.65 21.72
CA ILE A 93 18.07 -4.74 22.71
C ILE A 93 17.31 -5.96 22.18
N VAL A 94 16.14 -5.73 21.57
CA VAL A 94 15.34 -6.78 20.94
C VAL A 94 16.10 -7.40 19.76
N GLU A 95 16.65 -6.60 18.86
CA GLU A 95 17.48 -7.06 17.74
C GLU A 95 18.72 -7.84 18.21
N TRP A 96 19.41 -7.34 19.25
CA TRP A 96 20.54 -8.04 19.85
C TRP A 96 20.13 -9.41 20.42
N TYR A 97 19.02 -9.48 21.15
CA TYR A 97 18.54 -10.72 21.75
C TYR A 97 18.04 -11.71 20.68
N ALA A 98 17.37 -11.23 19.63
CA ALA A 98 16.96 -12.04 18.50
C ALA A 98 18.18 -12.64 17.76
N ASN A 99 19.22 -11.84 17.51
CA ASN A 99 20.46 -12.32 16.89
C ASN A 99 21.24 -13.29 17.80
N TYR A 100 21.18 -13.09 19.13
CA TYR A 100 21.84 -13.96 20.09
C TYR A 100 21.15 -15.33 20.23
N THR A 101 19.81 -15.34 20.22
CA THR A 101 19.01 -16.57 20.32
C THR A 101 18.84 -17.30 18.99
N LEU A 102 19.19 -16.67 17.87
CA LEU A 102 19.12 -17.28 16.54
C LEU A 102 20.12 -18.43 16.39
N PRO A 103 19.66 -19.66 16.05
CA PRO A 103 20.56 -20.76 15.73
C PRO A 103 21.51 -20.42 14.57
N GLU A 104 22.75 -20.91 14.66
CA GLU A 104 23.83 -20.52 13.74
C GLU A 104 23.51 -20.78 12.27
N GLU A 105 22.73 -21.84 11.99
CA GLU A 105 22.30 -22.20 10.63
C GLU A 105 21.44 -21.11 9.96
N TYR A 106 20.67 -20.34 10.74
CA TYR A 106 19.76 -19.32 10.25
C TYR A 106 20.39 -17.92 10.15
N LYS A 107 21.54 -17.67 10.80
CA LYS A 107 22.26 -16.39 10.70
C LYS A 107 22.69 -16.05 9.26
N SER A 108 22.81 -17.06 8.40
CA SER A 108 23.19 -16.93 6.99
C SER A 108 22.00 -16.68 6.03
N TYR A 109 20.77 -16.67 6.56
CA TYR A 109 19.57 -16.39 5.79
C TYR A 109 19.53 -14.89 5.51
N GLU A 110 19.13 -14.56 4.29
CA GLU A 110 19.08 -13.16 3.90
C GLU A 110 17.81 -12.53 4.43
N ASP A 111 17.97 -11.32 4.94
CA ASP A 111 16.86 -10.49 5.37
C ASP A 111 16.13 -9.93 4.15
N MET A 112 14.85 -10.24 4.01
CA MET A 112 14.05 -9.69 2.92
C MET A 112 14.00 -8.17 2.97
N ASP A 113 13.92 -7.55 4.14
CA ASP A 113 13.93 -6.09 4.27
C ASP A 113 15.25 -5.51 3.78
N LEU A 114 16.38 -6.18 4.08
CA LEU A 114 17.69 -5.76 3.56
C LEU A 114 17.84 -6.04 2.07
N VAL A 115 17.31 -7.15 1.55
CA VAL A 115 17.33 -7.45 0.11
C VAL A 115 16.52 -6.39 -0.64
N THR A 116 15.35 -6.04 -0.12
CA THR A 116 14.45 -5.00 -0.62
C THR A 116 15.11 -3.62 -0.52
N ALA A 117 15.73 -3.27 0.61
CA ALA A 117 16.37 -1.97 0.83
C ALA A 117 17.69 -1.81 0.05
N LYS A 118 18.50 -2.87 -0.06
CA LYS A 118 19.78 -2.85 -0.79
C LYS A 118 19.60 -2.82 -2.31
N ALA A 119 18.41 -3.16 -2.82
CA ALA A 119 17.95 -3.02 -4.21
C ALA A 119 19.06 -2.71 -5.24
N LYS A 120 20.00 -3.66 -5.39
CA LYS A 120 20.46 -4.00 -6.72
C LYS A 120 19.35 -4.87 -7.27
N SER A 121 18.94 -4.60 -8.50
CA SER A 121 17.85 -5.23 -9.24
C SER A 121 17.87 -6.77 -9.30
N PHE A 122 18.86 -7.43 -8.70
CA PHE A 122 19.06 -8.87 -8.69
C PHE A 122 19.80 -9.31 -7.42
N TYR A 123 19.28 -10.31 -6.72
CA TYR A 123 20.00 -11.07 -5.72
C TYR A 123 20.29 -12.48 -6.26
N HIS A 124 21.57 -12.88 -6.26
CA HIS A 124 22.00 -14.19 -6.76
C HIS A 124 22.61 -15.02 -5.64
N LYS A 125 22.13 -16.24 -5.42
CA LYS A 125 22.71 -17.20 -4.46
C LYS A 125 22.64 -18.61 -5.04
N LYS A 126 23.78 -19.31 -5.08
CA LYS A 126 23.86 -20.73 -5.53
C LYS A 126 23.16 -21.02 -6.87
N GLY A 127 23.31 -20.12 -7.86
CA GLY A 127 22.71 -20.29 -9.20
C GLY A 127 21.25 -19.86 -9.33
N MET A 128 20.63 -19.39 -8.24
CA MET A 128 19.26 -18.89 -8.22
C MET A 128 19.25 -17.36 -8.23
N THR A 129 18.16 -16.79 -8.72
CA THR A 129 17.94 -15.34 -8.84
C THR A 129 16.61 -14.92 -8.21
N LEU A 130 16.68 -13.94 -7.31
CA LEU A 130 15.52 -13.21 -6.81
C LEU A 130 15.56 -11.79 -7.37
N LYS A 131 14.51 -11.40 -8.09
CA LYS A 131 14.44 -10.11 -8.78
C LYS A 131 13.16 -9.39 -8.39
N LEU A 132 13.30 -8.19 -7.84
CA LEU A 132 12.18 -7.32 -7.51
C LEU A 132 11.45 -6.86 -8.78
N VAL A 133 10.13 -7.05 -8.83
CA VAL A 133 9.24 -6.46 -9.83
C VAL A 133 8.72 -5.12 -9.29
N THR A 134 8.16 -5.13 -8.08
CA THR A 134 7.79 -3.90 -7.36
C THR A 134 7.73 -4.14 -5.86
N ARG A 135 7.94 -3.09 -5.06
CA ARG A 135 7.94 -3.12 -3.59
C ARG A 135 6.54 -3.10 -2.97
N TYR A 136 5.59 -2.51 -3.68
CA TYR A 136 4.20 -2.42 -3.29
C TYR A 136 3.46 -2.38 -4.61
N LEU A 137 2.35 -3.08 -4.75
CA LEU A 137 1.39 -2.64 -5.74
C LEU A 137 0.12 -2.01 -5.15
N ASN A 138 -0.19 -0.86 -5.74
CA ASN A 138 -1.24 0.02 -5.27
C ASN A 138 -2.59 -0.49 -5.79
N LEU A 139 -3.67 0.04 -5.23
CA LEU A 139 -5.04 -0.23 -5.68
C LEU A 139 -5.25 -0.01 -7.19
N ASN A 140 -4.42 0.80 -7.85
CA ASN A 140 -4.55 1.11 -9.29
C ASN A 140 -3.44 0.54 -10.16
N ASP A 141 -2.53 -0.24 -9.58
CA ASP A 141 -1.47 -0.92 -10.35
C ASP A 141 -2.04 -2.16 -11.05
N ALA A 142 -1.29 -2.80 -11.95
CA ALA A 142 -1.72 -4.07 -12.54
C ALA A 142 -0.53 -5.00 -12.75
N LEU A 143 -0.75 -6.30 -12.56
CA LEU A 143 0.26 -7.33 -12.80
C LEU A 143 -0.40 -8.54 -13.46
N PHE A 144 0.01 -8.88 -14.67
CA PHE A 144 -0.58 -10.01 -15.42
C PHE A 144 0.37 -10.55 -16.48
N TYR A 145 0.06 -11.75 -16.99
CA TYR A 145 0.70 -12.28 -18.20
C TYR A 145 -0.14 -11.94 -19.43
N ASN A 146 0.51 -11.44 -20.49
CA ASN A 146 -0.14 -11.23 -21.78
C ASN A 146 -0.23 -12.54 -22.60
N LYS A 147 -0.85 -12.49 -23.78
CA LYS A 147 -0.95 -13.65 -24.70
C LYS A 147 0.39 -14.24 -25.16
N ALA A 148 1.47 -13.47 -25.11
CA ALA A 148 2.82 -13.93 -25.41
C ALA A 148 3.54 -14.59 -24.20
N ASN A 149 2.84 -14.74 -23.07
CA ASN A 149 3.39 -15.18 -21.79
C ASN A 149 4.51 -14.26 -21.26
N GLN A 150 4.41 -12.96 -21.54
CA GLN A 150 5.26 -11.93 -20.97
C GLN A 150 4.56 -11.34 -19.74
N LEU A 151 5.31 -11.12 -18.66
CA LEU A 151 4.79 -10.46 -17.47
C LEU A 151 4.75 -8.96 -17.70
N ILE A 152 3.58 -8.37 -17.50
CA ILE A 152 3.32 -6.94 -17.57
C ILE A 152 3.07 -6.43 -16.17
N TYR A 153 3.82 -5.41 -15.76
CA TYR A 153 3.56 -4.61 -14.56
C TYR A 153 3.22 -3.18 -14.96
N TYR A 154 2.11 -2.66 -14.48
CA TYR A 154 1.72 -1.26 -14.59
C TYR A 154 1.73 -0.61 -13.21
N ARG A 155 2.44 0.51 -13.11
CA ARG A 155 2.53 1.35 -11.93
C ARG A 155 1.77 2.65 -12.15
N SER A 156 0.69 2.83 -11.43
CA SER A 156 -0.21 3.99 -11.53
C SER A 156 0.44 5.31 -11.10
N SER A 157 1.26 5.32 -10.05
CA SER A 157 1.87 6.55 -9.49
C SER A 157 2.84 7.28 -10.42
N GLY A 158 3.23 6.65 -11.53
CA GLY A 158 4.01 7.28 -12.59
C GLY A 158 3.57 6.88 -13.99
N SER A 159 2.40 6.26 -14.12
CA SER A 159 1.86 5.72 -15.38
C SER A 159 2.91 4.94 -16.19
N THR A 160 3.65 4.07 -15.49
CA THR A 160 4.78 3.33 -16.08
C THR A 160 4.39 1.88 -16.28
N PHE A 161 4.59 1.38 -17.50
CA PHE A 161 4.53 -0.04 -17.83
C PHE A 161 5.94 -0.63 -17.83
N MET A 162 6.04 -1.88 -17.40
CA MET A 162 7.26 -2.69 -17.45
C MET A 162 6.92 -4.07 -17.99
N ARG A 163 7.76 -4.61 -18.86
CA ARG A 163 7.55 -5.90 -19.50
C ARG A 163 8.74 -6.82 -19.30
N TYR A 164 8.45 -8.08 -19.00
CA TYR A 164 9.44 -9.13 -18.76
C TYR A 164 9.18 -10.34 -19.65
N ASP A 165 10.24 -10.96 -20.15
CA ASP A 165 10.15 -12.16 -20.99
C ASP A 165 9.81 -13.42 -20.16
N GLN A 166 9.62 -14.54 -20.86
CA GLN A 166 9.34 -15.86 -20.26
C GLN A 166 10.47 -16.36 -19.35
N ASP A 167 11.64 -15.76 -19.40
CA ASP A 167 12.80 -16.05 -18.56
C ASP A 167 12.94 -15.10 -17.36
N GLY A 168 12.03 -14.11 -17.22
CA GLY A 168 12.02 -13.10 -16.17
C GLY A 168 12.97 -11.93 -16.41
N ARG A 169 13.54 -11.81 -17.63
CA ARG A 169 14.43 -10.71 -18.01
C ARG A 169 13.59 -9.50 -18.38
N PHE A 170 14.06 -8.32 -18.00
CA PHE A 170 13.40 -7.08 -18.38
C PHE A 170 13.58 -6.87 -19.89
N ILE A 171 12.48 -6.62 -20.59
CA ILE A 171 12.48 -6.33 -22.03
C ILE A 171 12.57 -4.82 -22.19
N ASP A 172 11.55 -4.10 -21.72
CA ASP A 172 11.38 -2.67 -21.91
C ASP A 172 10.31 -2.08 -20.97
N SER A 173 10.13 -0.76 -21.07
CA SER A 173 9.16 0.01 -20.29
C SER A 173 8.60 1.15 -21.11
N LEU A 174 7.32 1.49 -20.88
CA LEU A 174 6.66 2.64 -21.46
C LEU A 174 6.20 3.58 -20.35
N ASN A 175 6.53 4.87 -20.46
CA ASN A 175 5.94 5.90 -19.60
C ASN A 175 4.83 6.60 -20.37
N VAL A 176 3.61 6.52 -19.85
CA VAL A 176 2.46 7.21 -20.44
C VAL A 176 2.32 8.56 -19.76
N SER A 177 2.57 9.62 -20.52
CA SER A 177 2.27 10.98 -20.08
C SER A 177 0.77 11.19 -20.19
N ILE A 178 0.06 11.12 -19.07
CA ILE A 178 -1.35 11.49 -19.00
C ILE A 178 -1.41 13.02 -18.95
N THR A 179 -1.34 13.67 -20.11
CA THR A 179 -1.48 15.13 -20.19
C THR A 179 -2.93 15.50 -19.89
N GLY A 180 -3.17 16.02 -18.68
CA GLY A 180 -4.42 16.73 -18.38
C GLY A 180 -5.49 15.93 -17.64
N SER A 181 -5.16 14.81 -16.96
CA SER A 181 -6.13 14.15 -16.08
C SER A 181 -6.45 15.01 -14.86
N GLN A 182 -7.45 15.88 -15.02
CA GLN A 182 -8.39 16.20 -13.95
C GLN A 182 -9.53 15.17 -13.91
N SER A 183 -9.32 13.95 -14.46
CA SER A 183 -10.32 12.89 -14.39
C SER A 183 -10.51 12.50 -12.94
N PHE A 184 -11.78 12.36 -12.53
CA PHE A 184 -12.14 11.88 -11.20
C PHE A 184 -11.61 10.45 -10.94
N GLU A 185 -11.31 9.71 -12.00
CA GLU A 185 -11.04 8.28 -11.93
C GLU A 185 -9.79 7.85 -12.72
N PRO A 186 -9.11 6.80 -12.23
CA PRO A 186 -7.95 6.23 -12.90
C PRO A 186 -8.35 5.36 -14.10
N PRO A 187 -7.49 5.32 -15.13
CA PRO A 187 -7.60 4.37 -16.24
C PRO A 187 -7.73 2.92 -15.78
N VAL A 188 -8.42 2.12 -16.56
CA VAL A 188 -8.73 0.71 -16.24
C VAL A 188 -8.05 -0.21 -17.23
N PHE A 189 -7.80 -1.45 -16.84
CA PHE A 189 -7.42 -2.47 -17.81
C PHE A 189 -8.66 -3.23 -18.28
N LEU A 190 -8.91 -3.36 -19.56
CA LEU A 190 -9.96 -4.23 -20.10
C LEU A 190 -9.26 -5.35 -20.88
N GLY A 191 -9.21 -6.55 -20.32
CA GLY A 191 -8.30 -7.57 -20.81
C GLY A 191 -6.85 -7.13 -20.69
N GLU A 192 -6.12 -7.08 -21.80
CA GLU A 192 -4.71 -6.65 -21.85
C GLU A 192 -4.55 -5.19 -22.27
N TYR A 193 -5.66 -4.49 -22.55
CA TYR A 193 -5.66 -3.10 -22.99
C TYR A 193 -5.77 -2.17 -21.78
N TRP A 194 -4.99 -1.10 -21.78
CA TRP A 194 -5.20 0.01 -20.85
C TRP A 194 -6.15 1.00 -21.50
N VAL A 195 -7.22 1.36 -20.81
CA VAL A 195 -8.33 2.14 -21.37
C VAL A 195 -8.59 3.34 -20.47
N ASP A 196 -8.46 4.54 -21.04
CA ASP A 196 -8.88 5.79 -20.43
C ASP A 196 -10.20 6.21 -21.08
N VAL A 197 -11.29 5.89 -20.37
CA VAL A 197 -12.66 6.14 -20.82
C VAL A 197 -12.95 7.64 -20.94
N TYR A 198 -12.29 8.48 -20.15
CA TYR A 198 -12.53 9.92 -20.11
C TYR A 198 -11.81 10.66 -21.23
N GLN A 199 -10.63 10.17 -21.61
CA GLN A 199 -9.88 10.71 -22.75
C GLN A 199 -10.21 10.03 -24.08
N ASP A 200 -11.18 9.12 -24.10
CA ASP A 200 -11.57 8.34 -25.28
C ASP A 200 -10.38 7.67 -25.95
N CYS A 201 -9.46 7.13 -25.16
CA CYS A 201 -8.26 6.50 -25.69
C CYS A 201 -7.90 5.19 -24.99
N TYR A 202 -7.12 4.38 -25.69
CA TYR A 202 -6.58 3.14 -25.17
C TYR A 202 -5.14 2.93 -25.62
N PHE A 203 -4.40 2.10 -24.88
CA PHE A 203 -3.08 1.63 -25.25
C PHE A 203 -3.10 0.11 -25.41
N SER A 204 -2.48 -0.38 -26.48
CA SER A 204 -2.27 -1.80 -26.76
C SER A 204 -0.84 -2.26 -26.52
N TRP A 205 0.00 -1.45 -25.88
CA TRP A 205 1.42 -1.77 -25.63
C TRP A 205 1.66 -3.16 -25.02
N ALA A 206 0.81 -3.60 -24.10
CA ALA A 206 0.89 -4.92 -23.48
C ALA A 206 0.49 -6.07 -24.43
N VAL A 207 -0.21 -5.78 -25.53
CA VAL A 207 -0.71 -6.73 -26.54
C VAL A 207 0.26 -6.86 -27.71
N ASP A 208 0.62 -5.74 -28.34
CA ASP A 208 1.38 -5.70 -29.59
C ASP A 208 2.62 -4.79 -29.53
N GLY A 209 2.80 -4.04 -28.45
CA GLY A 209 3.92 -3.12 -28.28
C GLY A 209 3.71 -1.75 -28.91
N ASP A 210 2.50 -1.40 -29.35
CA ASP A 210 2.20 -0.04 -29.80
C ASP A 210 2.32 0.94 -28.61
N GLU A 211 3.18 1.95 -28.77
CA GLU A 211 3.48 2.95 -27.76
C GLU A 211 2.51 4.15 -27.81
N TYR A 212 1.68 4.23 -28.85
CA TYR A 212 0.79 5.36 -29.07
C TYR A 212 -0.62 5.10 -28.54
N ALA A 213 -1.21 6.15 -27.96
CA ALA A 213 -2.62 6.14 -27.61
C ALA A 213 -3.45 6.08 -28.88
N GLN A 214 -4.37 5.11 -28.92
CA GLN A 214 -5.32 4.93 -30.00
C GLN A 214 -6.69 5.44 -29.57
N PRO A 215 -7.47 6.05 -30.48
CA PRO A 215 -8.79 6.58 -30.13
C PRO A 215 -9.83 5.46 -29.98
N ILE A 216 -10.77 5.64 -29.07
CA ILE A 216 -12.00 4.86 -28.99
C ILE A 216 -13.01 5.48 -29.95
N ILE A 217 -13.59 4.66 -30.83
CA ILE A 217 -14.43 5.11 -31.93
C ILE A 217 -15.88 5.31 -31.44
N PRO A 218 -16.49 6.47 -31.61
CA PRO A 218 -17.91 6.61 -31.30
C PRO A 218 -18.77 5.76 -32.22
N VAL A 219 -19.82 5.15 -31.69
CA VAL A 219 -20.89 4.58 -32.51
C VAL A 219 -21.71 5.75 -33.06
N TYR A 220 -21.36 6.25 -34.25
CA TYR A 220 -21.95 7.45 -34.83
C TYR A 220 -23.48 7.41 -34.94
N ASP A 221 -24.05 6.26 -35.29
CA ASP A 221 -25.50 6.08 -35.42
C ASP A 221 -26.24 6.23 -34.08
N SER A 222 -25.53 6.14 -32.94
CA SER A 222 -26.13 6.21 -31.61
C SER A 222 -26.66 7.58 -31.21
N GLU A 223 -26.30 8.63 -31.96
CA GLU A 223 -26.80 10.00 -31.78
C GLU A 223 -28.33 10.08 -31.95
N ASP A 224 -28.87 9.31 -32.90
CA ASP A 224 -30.30 9.32 -33.26
C ASP A 224 -31.11 8.21 -32.56
N TRP A 225 -30.46 7.40 -31.73
CA TRP A 225 -31.14 6.32 -31.02
C TRP A 225 -32.03 6.85 -29.89
N ASN A 226 -33.14 6.15 -29.65
CA ASN A 226 -33.91 6.31 -28.41
C ASN A 226 -33.38 5.35 -27.32
N ASP A 227 -33.90 5.50 -26.11
CA ASP A 227 -33.47 4.70 -24.96
C ASP A 227 -33.68 3.19 -25.13
N ASP A 228 -34.75 2.77 -25.81
CA ASP A 228 -35.03 1.34 -26.04
C ASP A 228 -34.03 0.74 -27.04
N THR A 229 -33.69 1.47 -28.11
CA THR A 229 -32.66 1.08 -29.07
C THR A 229 -31.30 0.96 -28.38
N ARG A 230 -30.92 1.92 -27.52
CA ARG A 230 -29.67 1.87 -26.74
C ARG A 230 -29.61 0.66 -25.82
N LYS A 231 -30.70 0.36 -25.10
CA LYS A 231 -30.79 -0.82 -24.23
C LYS A 231 -30.70 -2.12 -25.02
N MET A 232 -31.33 -2.19 -26.18
CA MET A 232 -31.27 -3.36 -27.05
C MET A 232 -29.86 -3.57 -27.61
N TYR A 233 -29.19 -2.50 -28.04
CA TYR A 233 -27.81 -2.55 -28.50
C TYR A 233 -26.85 -2.94 -27.38
N PHE A 234 -27.03 -2.40 -26.16
CA PHE A 234 -26.22 -2.82 -25.01
C PHE A 234 -26.35 -4.33 -24.73
N LYS A 235 -27.56 -4.90 -24.81
CA LYS A 235 -27.76 -6.35 -24.68
C LYS A 235 -27.06 -7.16 -25.77
N GLU A 236 -26.87 -6.61 -26.96
CA GLU A 236 -26.06 -7.22 -28.02
C GLU A 236 -24.57 -7.14 -27.64
N VAL A 237 -24.08 -5.96 -27.26
CA VAL A 237 -22.71 -5.75 -26.79
C VAL A 237 -22.34 -6.75 -25.70
N GLN A 238 -23.20 -6.93 -24.69
CA GLN A 238 -22.98 -7.91 -23.62
C GLN A 238 -22.80 -9.36 -24.11
N LYS A 239 -23.39 -9.71 -25.26
CA LYS A 239 -23.27 -11.05 -25.86
C LYS A 239 -22.09 -11.18 -26.82
N THR A 240 -21.75 -10.11 -27.53
CA THR A 240 -20.81 -10.16 -28.67
C THR A 240 -19.44 -9.57 -28.36
N ALA A 241 -19.33 -8.65 -27.41
CA ALA A 241 -18.09 -7.97 -27.12
C ALA A 241 -17.14 -8.87 -26.32
N ASP A 242 -15.86 -8.81 -26.67
CA ASP A 242 -14.83 -9.51 -25.91
C ASP A 242 -14.65 -8.85 -24.55
N TYR A 243 -14.74 -7.51 -24.50
CA TYR A 243 -14.66 -6.68 -23.30
C TYR A 243 -15.70 -5.57 -23.39
N PHE A 244 -16.31 -5.21 -22.26
CA PHE A 244 -17.11 -4.00 -22.16
C PHE A 244 -17.06 -3.47 -20.73
N MET A 245 -17.36 -2.18 -20.59
CA MET A 245 -17.51 -1.48 -19.33
C MET A 245 -18.59 -0.43 -19.50
N LEU A 246 -19.30 -0.15 -18.42
CA LEU A 246 -20.23 0.97 -18.34
C LEU A 246 -19.72 1.90 -17.23
N THR A 247 -19.63 3.20 -17.50
CA THR A 247 -19.19 4.21 -16.53
C THR A 247 -20.28 5.25 -16.35
N PRO A 248 -20.57 5.70 -15.13
CA PRO A 248 -21.45 6.84 -14.94
C PRO A 248 -20.83 8.10 -15.54
N ILE A 249 -21.67 9.03 -15.98
CA ILE A 249 -21.27 10.36 -16.43
C ILE A 249 -21.64 11.36 -15.35
N HIS A 250 -20.65 12.15 -14.91
CA HIS A 250 -20.87 13.25 -13.99
C HIS A 250 -21.09 14.56 -14.74
N SER A 251 -21.92 15.45 -14.18
CA SER A 251 -22.37 16.68 -14.85
C SER A 251 -21.25 17.67 -15.20
N ASP A 252 -20.10 17.54 -14.54
CA ASP A 252 -18.89 18.35 -14.71
C ASP A 252 -17.87 17.75 -15.69
N GLU A 253 -18.17 16.59 -16.27
CA GLU A 253 -17.29 15.90 -17.22
C GLU A 253 -17.54 16.32 -18.67
N ALA A 254 -16.51 16.18 -19.52
CA ALA A 254 -16.61 16.47 -20.95
C ALA A 254 -17.71 15.64 -21.64
N ASP A 255 -17.95 14.42 -21.16
CA ASP A 255 -18.98 13.50 -21.62
C ASP A 255 -20.41 14.02 -21.39
N ALA A 256 -20.66 14.84 -20.35
CA ALA A 256 -21.98 15.43 -20.09
C ALA A 256 -22.37 16.47 -21.16
N GLY A 257 -21.38 17.18 -21.71
CA GLY A 257 -21.56 18.16 -22.78
C GLY A 257 -21.23 17.62 -24.18
N HIS A 258 -20.98 16.32 -24.32
CA HIS A 258 -20.50 15.75 -25.57
C HIS A 258 -21.59 15.72 -26.64
N LYS A 259 -21.24 16.00 -27.90
CA LYS A 259 -22.21 16.15 -29.01
C LYS A 259 -23.07 14.90 -29.24
N LEU A 260 -22.50 13.73 -28.99
CA LEU A 260 -23.19 12.45 -29.13
C LEU A 260 -24.06 12.08 -27.92
N ASN A 261 -23.95 12.83 -26.80
CA ASN A 261 -24.78 12.68 -25.61
C ASN A 261 -25.97 13.67 -25.63
N ARG A 262 -26.85 13.57 -26.64
CA ARG A 262 -27.97 14.51 -26.82
C ARG A 262 -29.20 14.23 -25.94
N SER A 263 -29.25 13.05 -25.34
CA SER A 263 -30.42 12.57 -24.58
C SER A 263 -30.25 12.68 -23.07
N ASP A 264 -29.31 13.52 -22.62
CA ASP A 264 -28.91 13.67 -21.22
C ASP A 264 -28.61 12.30 -20.57
N CYS A 265 -27.91 11.42 -21.32
CA CYS A 265 -27.56 10.10 -20.84
C CYS A 265 -26.62 10.22 -19.64
N ASN A 266 -26.85 9.38 -18.63
CA ASN A 266 -26.09 9.37 -17.40
C ASN A 266 -25.00 8.29 -17.35
N ALA A 267 -24.76 7.56 -18.45
CA ALA A 267 -23.73 6.55 -18.54
C ALA A 267 -23.10 6.45 -19.94
N LYS A 268 -21.82 6.08 -19.97
CA LYS A 268 -21.02 5.78 -21.16
C LYS A 268 -20.69 4.30 -21.18
N VAL A 269 -20.92 3.66 -22.31
CA VAL A 269 -20.54 2.26 -22.55
C VAL A 269 -19.32 2.27 -23.44
N VAL A 270 -18.24 1.62 -22.99
CA VAL A 270 -17.03 1.37 -23.78
C VAL A 270 -16.90 -0.12 -24.01
N PHE A 271 -16.63 -0.55 -25.23
CA PHE A 271 -16.54 -1.97 -25.56
C PHE A 271 -15.55 -2.26 -26.68
N PHE A 272 -15.02 -3.49 -26.68
CA PHE A 272 -14.12 -4.00 -27.69
C PHE A 272 -14.79 -5.10 -28.49
N ARG A 273 -14.80 -4.94 -29.81
CA ARG A 273 -15.36 -5.89 -30.76
C ARG A 273 -14.59 -5.81 -32.08
N GLU A 274 -14.37 -6.96 -32.72
CA GLU A 274 -13.75 -7.01 -34.06
C GLU A 274 -12.39 -6.29 -34.15
N LYS A 275 -11.61 -6.29 -33.07
CA LYS A 275 -10.30 -5.62 -32.92
C LYS A 275 -10.34 -4.09 -32.82
N GLU A 276 -11.51 -3.49 -32.65
CA GLU A 276 -11.66 -2.06 -32.45
C GLU A 276 -12.39 -1.75 -31.14
N TRP A 277 -12.07 -0.57 -30.58
CA TRP A 277 -12.71 -0.03 -29.40
C TRP A 277 -13.78 0.96 -29.80
N TYR A 278 -14.95 0.84 -29.19
CA TYR A 278 -16.09 1.69 -29.46
C TYR A 278 -16.72 2.24 -28.19
N TYR A 279 -17.44 3.37 -28.31
CA TYR A 279 -18.29 3.86 -27.24
C TYR A 279 -19.64 4.41 -27.70
N PHE A 280 -20.63 4.40 -26.80
CA PHE A 280 -21.90 5.12 -26.94
C PHE A 280 -22.45 5.49 -25.56
N TYR A 281 -23.48 6.34 -25.52
CA TYR A 281 -24.11 6.77 -24.27
C TYR A 281 -25.48 6.14 -24.07
N MET A 282 -25.87 5.90 -22.81
CA MET A 282 -27.20 5.40 -22.46
C MET A 282 -27.68 5.84 -21.08
N ASN A 283 -28.98 5.74 -20.84
CA ASN A 283 -29.59 5.93 -19.54
C ASN A 283 -29.63 4.64 -18.71
N THR A 284 -29.15 4.71 -17.48
CA THR A 284 -29.24 3.66 -16.47
C THR A 284 -30.09 4.11 -15.27
N PRO A 285 -30.77 3.19 -14.55
CA PRO A 285 -31.47 3.53 -13.31
C PRO A 285 -30.54 4.22 -12.30
N SER A 286 -31.04 5.22 -11.58
CA SER A 286 -30.28 6.09 -10.65
C SER A 286 -29.62 5.39 -9.45
N ASN A 287 -29.86 4.09 -9.27
CA ASN A 287 -29.49 3.33 -8.07
C ASN A 287 -28.32 2.37 -8.25
N TYR A 288 -27.75 2.30 -9.45
CA TYR A 288 -26.52 1.54 -9.67
C TYR A 288 -25.36 2.35 -9.09
N GLY A 289 -24.66 1.77 -8.12
CA GLY A 289 -23.42 2.32 -7.60
C GLY A 289 -22.32 2.22 -8.65
N TYR A 290 -21.27 3.03 -8.50
CA TYR A 290 -20.08 2.97 -9.33
C TYR A 290 -19.51 1.53 -9.48
N GLU A 291 -19.55 0.75 -8.40
CA GLU A 291 -19.11 -0.65 -8.38
C GLU A 291 -20.03 -1.61 -9.16
N ASP A 292 -21.32 -1.28 -9.30
CA ASP A 292 -22.28 -2.10 -10.05
C ASP A 292 -22.11 -1.96 -11.57
N PHE A 293 -21.39 -0.92 -12.03
CA PHE A 293 -21.24 -0.57 -13.44
C PHE A 293 -19.93 -1.04 -14.08
N ILE A 294 -18.93 -1.39 -13.26
CA ILE A 294 -17.73 -2.10 -13.70
C ILE A 294 -18.11 -3.56 -14.00
N ALA A 295 -18.86 -3.80 -15.08
CA ALA A 295 -19.38 -5.12 -15.38
C ALA A 295 -18.35 -6.05 -16.08
N GLU A 296 -18.12 -7.17 -15.40
CA GLU A 296 -17.68 -8.53 -15.79
C GLU A 296 -16.31 -8.78 -16.45
N LYS A 297 -15.69 -7.85 -17.19
CA LYS A 297 -14.39 -8.16 -17.86
C LYS A 297 -13.30 -7.09 -17.77
N GLY A 298 -13.55 -6.02 -17.02
CA GLY A 298 -12.52 -5.04 -16.67
C GLY A 298 -11.67 -5.43 -15.47
N LYS A 299 -10.52 -4.77 -15.32
CA LYS A 299 -9.44 -5.07 -14.39
C LYS A 299 -9.02 -3.83 -13.60
N ARG A 300 -8.87 -3.98 -12.27
CA ARG A 300 -8.17 -3.03 -11.40
C ARG A 300 -7.33 -3.77 -10.35
N SER A 301 -6.09 -3.33 -10.15
CA SER A 301 -5.19 -3.72 -9.06
C SER A 301 -4.42 -5.05 -9.16
N GLU A 302 -3.33 -5.09 -8.37
CA GLU A 302 -2.50 -6.22 -7.99
C GLU A 302 -3.21 -7.52 -7.60
N GLU A 303 -4.39 -7.40 -7.00
CA GLU A 303 -5.09 -8.55 -6.43
C GLU A 303 -5.43 -9.55 -7.52
N GLU A 304 -5.51 -9.14 -8.78
CA GLU A 304 -6.04 -9.96 -9.85
C GLU A 304 -5.20 -11.18 -10.22
N LEU A 305 -3.86 -11.12 -10.27
CA LEU A 305 -3.10 -12.32 -10.70
C LEU A 305 -3.31 -13.47 -9.72
N PHE A 306 -3.22 -13.19 -8.42
CA PHE A 306 -3.31 -14.20 -7.37
C PHE A 306 -4.77 -14.49 -6.98
N LEU A 307 -5.65 -13.49 -6.94
CA LEU A 307 -7.07 -13.64 -6.59
C LEU A 307 -7.89 -14.21 -7.75
N ARG A 308 -7.76 -13.71 -8.98
CA ARG A 308 -8.47 -14.31 -10.14
C ARG A 308 -7.97 -15.70 -10.44
N PHE A 309 -6.71 -15.99 -10.12
CA PHE A 309 -6.27 -17.37 -10.22
C PHE A 309 -7.09 -18.30 -9.31
N LYS A 310 -7.41 -17.86 -8.08
CA LYS A 310 -8.32 -18.62 -7.20
C LYS A 310 -9.70 -18.80 -7.83
N GLU A 311 -10.25 -17.76 -8.45
CA GLU A 311 -11.57 -17.81 -9.10
C GLU A 311 -11.65 -18.75 -10.30
N ARG A 312 -10.56 -18.85 -11.09
CA ARG A 312 -10.48 -19.75 -12.26
C ARG A 312 -9.80 -21.09 -11.98
N ALA A 313 -9.35 -21.32 -10.76
CA ALA A 313 -8.75 -22.59 -10.38
C ALA A 313 -9.83 -23.68 -10.44
N THR A 314 -9.51 -24.80 -11.08
CA THR A 314 -10.43 -25.94 -11.16
C THR A 314 -10.34 -26.83 -9.92
N ASN A 315 -9.29 -26.65 -9.11
CA ASN A 315 -9.05 -27.44 -7.93
C ASN A 315 -8.51 -26.57 -6.79
N GLU A 316 -8.89 -26.94 -5.57
CA GLU A 316 -8.43 -26.33 -4.33
C GLU A 316 -8.12 -27.43 -3.30
N ARG A 317 -7.08 -27.23 -2.51
CA ARG A 317 -6.77 -28.09 -1.37
C ARG A 317 -6.01 -27.37 -0.27
N SER A 318 -6.50 -27.46 0.95
CA SER A 318 -5.78 -27.02 2.15
C SER A 318 -5.11 -28.20 2.87
N THR A 319 -3.84 -28.05 3.25
CA THR A 319 -3.09 -29.11 3.94
C THR A 319 -1.92 -28.55 4.75
N LEU A 320 -1.51 -29.26 5.81
CA LEU A 320 -0.28 -28.99 6.55
C LEU A 320 0.99 -29.40 5.78
N LYS A 321 0.85 -30.17 4.69
CA LYS A 321 1.99 -30.56 3.85
C LYS A 321 2.30 -29.45 2.85
N ARG A 322 3.42 -28.77 3.06
CA ARG A 322 3.87 -27.63 2.23
C ARG A 322 4.83 -28.07 1.14
N ARG A 323 4.83 -27.41 -0.02
CA ARG A 323 5.66 -27.81 -1.16
C ARG A 323 6.82 -26.85 -1.35
N LEU A 324 6.54 -25.59 -1.61
CA LEU A 324 7.51 -24.56 -1.92
C LEU A 324 7.70 -23.58 -0.77
N ILE A 325 6.68 -23.30 0.05
CA ILE A 325 6.80 -22.40 1.21
C ILE A 325 7.02 -23.23 2.46
N ARG A 326 8.24 -23.28 2.99
CA ARG A 326 8.56 -24.12 4.15
C ARG A 326 9.11 -23.28 5.31
N PRO A 327 8.27 -22.93 6.30
CA PRO A 327 8.71 -22.34 7.56
C PRO A 327 9.64 -23.30 8.29
N ARG A 328 10.73 -22.76 8.86
CA ARG A 328 11.76 -23.50 9.58
C ARG A 328 11.87 -23.09 11.05
N TYR A 329 11.96 -21.79 11.30
CA TYR A 329 12.21 -21.24 12.62
C TYR A 329 11.46 -19.92 12.79
N LEU A 330 10.98 -19.65 14.00
CA LEU A 330 10.42 -18.37 14.43
C LEU A 330 11.36 -17.77 15.48
N SER A 331 11.84 -16.54 15.28
CA SER A 331 12.64 -15.85 16.30
C SER A 331 11.75 -15.11 17.31
N TYR A 332 12.37 -14.64 18.40
CA TYR A 332 11.72 -13.83 19.43
C TYR A 332 11.18 -12.46 18.93
N ASP A 333 11.67 -11.97 17.80
CA ASP A 333 11.19 -10.73 17.16
C ASP A 333 10.27 -11.07 15.97
N ASP A 334 9.56 -12.19 16.08
CA ASP A 334 8.61 -12.77 15.13
C ASP A 334 9.15 -12.96 13.69
N TYR A 335 10.48 -13.03 13.50
CA TYR A 335 11.02 -13.35 12.18
C TYR A 335 10.73 -14.79 11.80
N ILE A 336 10.10 -14.99 10.65
CA ILE A 336 10.00 -16.32 10.03
C ILE A 336 11.20 -16.54 9.13
N TYR A 337 11.84 -17.70 9.31
CA TYR A 337 12.84 -18.24 8.40
C TYR A 337 12.17 -19.24 7.45
N LEU A 338 12.21 -18.95 6.16
CA LEU A 338 11.54 -19.71 5.11
C LEU A 338 12.56 -20.29 4.14
N ASP A 339 12.37 -21.57 3.78
CA ASP A 339 12.84 -22.08 2.51
C ASP A 339 11.71 -21.88 1.48
N ILE A 340 11.88 -20.91 0.56
CA ILE A 340 10.95 -20.60 -0.53
C ILE A 340 11.51 -21.16 -1.83
N ALA A 341 10.95 -22.29 -2.28
CA ALA A 341 11.41 -23.17 -3.36
C ALA A 341 12.85 -23.68 -3.15
N THR A 342 13.80 -22.74 -3.05
CA THR A 342 15.24 -22.92 -2.97
C THR A 342 15.99 -21.74 -2.29
N PHE A 343 15.34 -20.58 -2.03
CA PHE A 343 15.94 -19.47 -1.27
C PHE A 343 15.67 -19.58 0.22
N GLN A 344 16.68 -19.20 1.00
CA GLN A 344 16.65 -19.08 2.46
C GLN A 344 16.49 -17.63 2.84
N LEU A 345 15.28 -17.27 3.27
CA LEU A 345 14.86 -15.91 3.54
C LEU A 345 14.41 -15.79 4.99
N LYS A 346 14.68 -14.64 5.61
CA LYS A 346 14.04 -14.24 6.86
C LYS A 346 13.18 -13.00 6.63
N SER A 347 12.02 -12.95 7.25
CA SER A 347 11.06 -11.85 7.09
C SER A 347 10.46 -11.50 8.46
N SER A 348 10.50 -10.21 8.78
CA SER A 348 10.07 -9.53 10.02
C SER A 348 8.56 -9.27 9.98
N TRP A 349 7.76 -10.10 10.63
CA TRP A 349 6.31 -9.86 10.70
C TRP A 349 5.72 -10.41 11.98
N TRP A 350 4.58 -9.85 12.41
CA TRP A 350 3.80 -10.30 13.57
C TRP A 350 3.16 -11.65 13.33
N TYR A 351 3.98 -12.70 13.24
CA TYR A 351 3.48 -14.05 13.22
C TYR A 351 3.28 -14.53 14.64
N SER A 352 2.07 -15.03 14.88
CA SER A 352 1.76 -15.67 16.14
C SER A 352 2.56 -16.98 16.27
N ASP A 353 3.06 -17.23 17.48
CA ASP A 353 3.67 -18.45 18.07
C ASP A 353 3.96 -19.64 17.13
N GLU A 354 5.13 -20.28 17.29
CA GLU A 354 5.57 -21.49 16.56
C GLU A 354 4.48 -22.58 16.50
N GLU A 355 3.67 -22.71 17.56
CA GLU A 355 2.53 -23.63 17.61
C GLU A 355 1.42 -23.30 16.61
N GLN A 356 1.15 -22.02 16.34
CA GLN A 356 0.18 -21.63 15.30
C GLN A 356 0.68 -22.03 13.91
N MET A 357 1.97 -21.86 13.61
CA MET A 357 2.54 -22.27 12.33
C MET A 357 2.47 -23.79 12.09
N LYS A 358 2.50 -24.59 13.16
CA LYS A 358 2.37 -26.05 13.05
C LYS A 358 0.96 -26.47 12.63
N VAL A 359 -0.05 -25.68 12.97
CA VAL A 359 -1.47 -25.99 12.70
C VAL A 359 -2.08 -25.16 11.58
N GLU A 360 -1.43 -24.08 11.14
CA GLU A 360 -1.90 -23.26 10.03
C GLU A 360 -1.72 -23.99 8.68
N PRO A 361 -2.81 -24.26 7.94
CA PRO A 361 -2.73 -24.97 6.67
C PRO A 361 -2.19 -24.07 5.56
N THR A 362 -1.51 -24.69 4.60
CA THR A 362 -1.19 -24.09 3.30
C THR A 362 -2.28 -24.45 2.31
N THR A 363 -2.79 -23.46 1.58
CA THR A 363 -3.82 -23.66 0.55
C THR A 363 -3.20 -23.68 -0.83
N PHE A 364 -3.55 -24.68 -1.61
CA PHE A 364 -3.14 -24.85 -2.99
C PHE A 364 -4.33 -24.62 -3.91
N TYR A 365 -4.13 -23.79 -4.91
CA TYR A 365 -5.04 -23.61 -6.04
C TYR A 365 -4.32 -24.10 -7.29
N TRP A 366 -4.98 -24.85 -8.18
CA TRP A 366 -4.35 -25.23 -9.45
C TRP A 366 -5.37 -25.49 -10.57
N ASN A 367 -4.94 -25.23 -11.80
CA ASN A 367 -5.59 -25.74 -13.01
C ASN A 367 -4.55 -26.50 -13.86
N LYS A 368 -4.77 -26.66 -15.16
CA LYS A 368 -3.85 -27.37 -16.05
C LYS A 368 -2.50 -26.65 -16.21
N ASP A 369 -2.52 -25.33 -16.25
CA ASP A 369 -1.39 -24.52 -16.73
C ASP A 369 -0.76 -23.67 -15.61
N GLU A 370 -1.47 -23.46 -14.50
CA GLU A 370 -1.10 -22.54 -13.43
C GLU A 370 -1.36 -23.16 -12.05
N SER A 371 -0.59 -22.71 -11.06
CA SER A 371 -0.80 -23.08 -9.65
C SER A 371 -0.37 -21.97 -8.69
N VAL A 372 -1.04 -21.88 -7.56
CA VAL A 372 -0.68 -21.00 -6.43
C VAL A 372 -0.57 -21.82 -5.16
N GLU A 373 0.55 -21.68 -4.46
CA GLU A 373 0.72 -22.10 -3.07
C GLU A 373 0.61 -20.87 -2.18
N ASN A 374 -0.34 -20.88 -1.24
CA ASN A 374 -0.60 -19.78 -0.32
C ASN A 374 -0.39 -20.25 1.13
N PHE A 375 0.49 -19.59 1.86
CA PHE A 375 0.69 -19.78 3.29
C PHE A 375 0.77 -18.42 3.98
N SER A 376 -0.23 -18.08 4.77
CA SER A 376 -0.39 -16.76 5.37
C SER A 376 -0.27 -15.63 4.34
N ASN A 377 0.69 -14.72 4.48
CA ASN A 377 0.93 -13.61 3.54
C ASN A 377 1.90 -13.97 2.40
N PHE A 378 2.36 -15.23 2.30
CA PHE A 378 3.26 -15.70 1.26
C PHE A 378 2.50 -16.41 0.14
N TYR A 379 2.68 -15.93 -1.09
CA TYR A 379 2.10 -16.56 -2.28
C TYR A 379 3.21 -16.91 -3.26
N ILE A 380 3.24 -18.16 -3.71
CA ILE A 380 4.06 -18.56 -4.85
C ILE A 380 3.13 -18.95 -5.99
N TYR A 381 3.17 -18.15 -7.06
CA TYR A 381 2.47 -18.42 -8.30
C TYR A 381 3.44 -19.06 -9.32
N GLN A 382 2.95 -20.08 -10.00
CA GLN A 382 3.67 -20.79 -11.06
C GLN A 382 2.80 -20.90 -12.30
N ASN A 383 3.42 -20.78 -13.47
CA ASN A 383 2.77 -20.92 -14.77
C ASN A 383 3.69 -21.72 -15.69
N ASN A 384 3.15 -22.76 -16.32
CA ASN A 384 3.91 -23.69 -17.16
C ASN A 384 4.46 -23.07 -18.45
N ASN A 385 4.01 -21.86 -18.81
CA ASN A 385 4.46 -21.15 -20.00
C ASN A 385 5.65 -20.22 -19.75
N VAL A 386 6.17 -20.14 -18.52
CA VAL A 386 7.34 -19.33 -18.16
C VAL A 386 8.33 -20.12 -17.29
N ASN A 387 9.60 -19.71 -17.32
CA ASN A 387 10.72 -20.41 -16.68
C ASN A 387 11.06 -19.84 -15.28
N TYR A 388 10.08 -19.24 -14.60
CA TYR A 388 10.25 -18.68 -13.27
C TYR A 388 8.93 -18.76 -12.49
N SER A 389 9.02 -18.57 -11.17
CA SER A 389 7.85 -18.41 -10.29
C SER A 389 7.74 -16.96 -9.83
N LEU A 390 6.55 -16.54 -9.45
CA LEU A 390 6.33 -15.25 -8.80
C LEU A 390 6.13 -15.47 -7.31
N LEU A 391 6.94 -14.81 -6.49
CA LEU A 391 6.77 -14.71 -5.05
C LEU A 391 6.10 -13.37 -4.75
N LYS A 392 4.92 -13.39 -4.14
CA LYS A 392 4.31 -12.22 -3.51
C LYS A 392 4.44 -12.35 -2.00
N ILE A 393 4.92 -11.28 -1.40
CA ILE A 393 4.90 -11.02 0.04
C ILE A 393 4.33 -9.62 0.27
N GLU A 394 4.23 -9.20 1.51
CA GLU A 394 3.72 -7.86 1.86
C GLU A 394 4.58 -6.73 1.26
N ASP A 395 5.92 -6.88 1.26
CA ASP A 395 6.86 -5.93 0.61
C ASP A 395 7.02 -6.15 -0.90
N GLY A 396 6.00 -6.73 -1.55
CA GLY A 396 5.85 -6.70 -2.99
C GLY A 396 6.08 -8.03 -3.70
N VAL A 397 6.35 -7.93 -5.00
CA VAL A 397 6.37 -9.06 -5.92
C VAL A 397 7.75 -9.25 -6.54
N TYR A 398 8.18 -10.50 -6.57
CA TYR A 398 9.50 -10.92 -6.99
C TYR A 398 9.42 -12.04 -8.02
N ILE A 399 10.28 -11.97 -9.03
CA ILE A 399 10.59 -13.08 -9.92
C ILE A 399 11.62 -13.98 -9.22
N LEU A 400 11.30 -15.28 -9.18
CA LEU A 400 12.07 -16.34 -8.53
C LEU A 400 12.54 -17.34 -9.61
N LYS A 401 13.85 -17.42 -9.85
CA LYS A 401 14.46 -18.28 -10.87
C LYS A 401 15.56 -19.18 -10.31
#